data_AF-A0A3C0ZNS8-F1
#
_entry.id   AF-A0A3C0ZNS8-F1
#
_cell.length_a   1.000
_cell.length_b   1.000
_cell.length_c   1.000
_cell.angle_alpha   90.00
_cell.angle_beta   90.00
_cell.angle_gamma   90.00
#
_symmetry.space_group_name_H-M   'P 1'
#
loop_
_entity.id
_entity.type
_entity.pdbx_description
1 polymer ?
#
loop_
_entity_poly.entity_id
_entity_poly.type
_entity_poly.pdbx_seq_one_letter_code
_entity_poly.pdbx_strand_id
1 'polypeptide(L)'
;MQWIGYVGLSALALCWIPQSIDTVKRGTCVVNRWFLILSSFGSFCLAIYAVSLGDAVFTILNTLTTAGALINMYFALFPRPQT
;
A
#
# COMPACT_ATOMS: atom_id res chain seq x y z
N MET A 1 -7.60 -15.99 18.22
CA MET A 1 -8.14 -14.92 17.34
C MET A 1 -7.20 -14.50 16.20
N GLN A 2 -6.00 -15.07 16.06
CA GLN A 2 -5.04 -14.70 15.01
C GLN A 2 -5.60 -14.84 13.58
N TRP A 3 -6.50 -15.81 13.35
CA TRP A 3 -7.15 -16.02 12.06
C TRP A 3 -7.91 -14.79 11.56
N ILE A 4 -8.49 -13.97 12.45
CA ILE A 4 -9.17 -12.71 12.09
C ILE A 4 -8.17 -11.72 11.49
N GLY A 5 -6.96 -11.65 12.07
CA GLY A 5 -5.87 -10.82 11.55
C GLY A 5 -5.47 -11.22 10.14
N TYR A 6 -5.34 -12.53 9.87
CA TYR A 6 -5.04 -13.02 8.52
C TYR A 6 -6.17 -12.79 7.51
N VAL A 7 -7.43 -12.84 7.94
CA VAL A 7 -8.57 -12.46 7.08
C VAL A 7 -8.47 -10.97 6.71
N GLY A 8 -8.25 -10.10 7.69
CA GLY A 8 -8.07 -8.66 7.46
C GLY A 8 -6.88 -8.36 6.55
N LEU A 9 -5.74 -9.00 6.80
CA LEU A 9 -4.54 -8.91 5.97
C LEU A 9 -4.83 -9.31 4.52
N SER A 10 -5.50 -10.44 4.31
CA SER A 10 -5.82 -10.94 2.96
C SER A 10 -6.74 -9.99 2.21
N ALA A 11 -7.78 -9.48 2.87
CA ALA A 11 -8.71 -8.53 2.27
C ALA A 11 -8.01 -7.23 1.85
N LEU A 12 -7.15 -6.67 2.72
CA LEU A 12 -6.43 -5.43 2.41
C LEU A 12 -5.31 -5.66 1.39
N ALA A 13 -4.69 -6.84 1.37
CA ALA A 13 -3.75 -7.20 0.33
C ALA A 13 -4.40 -7.28 -1.04
N LEU A 14 -5.61 -7.87 -1.11
CA LEU A 14 -6.42 -7.89 -2.32
C LEU A 14 -6.95 -6.51 -2.74
N CYS A 15 -6.93 -5.51 -1.86
CA CYS A 15 -7.22 -4.13 -2.24
C CYS A 15 -6.00 -3.47 -2.90
N TRP A 16 -4.84 -3.57 -2.27
CA TRP A 16 -3.63 -2.87 -2.72
C TRP A 16 -2.97 -3.52 -3.94
N ILE A 17 -2.86 -4.86 -3.98
CA ILE A 17 -2.12 -5.55 -5.03
C ILE A 17 -2.75 -5.33 -6.41
N PRO A 18 -4.06 -5.57 -6.63
CA PRO A 18 -4.67 -5.34 -7.94
C PRO A 18 -4.65 -3.88 -8.35
N GLN A 19 -4.90 -2.96 -7.41
CA GLN A 19 -4.88 -1.52 -7.68
C GLN A 19 -3.49 -1.03 -8.14
N SER A 20 -2.43 -1.50 -7.49
CA SER A 20 -1.06 -1.17 -7.88
C SER A 20 -0.70 -1.79 -9.23
N ILE A 21 -1.13 -3.02 -9.51
CA ILE A 21 -0.94 -3.67 -10.83
C ILE A 21 -1.65 -2.86 -11.92
N ASP A 22 -2.90 -2.45 -11.71
CA ASP A 22 -3.66 -1.67 -12.68
C ASP A 22 -3.05 -0.29 -12.90
N THR A 23 -2.54 0.34 -11.85
CA THR A 23 -1.82 1.61 -11.94
C THR A 23 -0.53 1.47 -12.76
N VAL A 24 0.25 0.41 -12.52
CA VAL A 24 1.46 0.10 -13.30
C VAL A 24 1.13 -0.16 -14.78
N LYS A 25 0.07 -0.93 -15.05
CA LYS A 25 -0.38 -1.23 -16.42
C LYS A 25 -0.87 0.00 -17.16
N ARG A 26 -1.66 0.85 -16.50
CA ARG A 26 -2.15 2.13 -17.07
C ARG A 26 -1.03 3.15 -17.21
N GLY A 27 0.03 3.03 -16.41
CA GLY A 27 1.12 4.00 -16.37
C GLY A 27 0.72 5.34 -15.78
N THR A 28 -0.46 5.47 -15.18
CA THR A 28 -0.94 6.70 -14.53
C THR A 28 -1.82 6.33 -13.34
N CYS A 29 -1.81 7.18 -12.31
CA CYS A 29 -2.63 7.00 -11.12
C CYS A 29 -3.54 8.21 -10.89
N VAL A 30 -4.84 7.96 -10.79
CA VAL A 30 -5.87 9.00 -10.56
C VAL A 30 -6.24 9.13 -9.08
N VAL A 31 -5.58 8.38 -8.19
CA VAL A 31 -5.83 8.42 -6.75
C VAL A 31 -5.35 9.76 -6.17
N ASN A 32 -6.08 10.27 -5.17
CA ASN A 32 -5.74 11.52 -4.50
C ASN A 32 -4.30 11.48 -3.94
N ARG A 33 -3.47 12.44 -4.35
CA ARG A 33 -2.05 12.51 -3.95
C ARG A 33 -1.84 12.66 -2.44
N TRP A 34 -2.69 13.43 -1.76
CA TRP A 34 -2.62 13.56 -0.30
C TRP A 34 -2.96 12.25 0.41
N PHE A 35 -3.92 11.49 -0.12
CA PHE A 35 -4.21 10.15 0.39
C PHE A 35 -2.99 9.22 0.26
N LEU A 36 -2.29 9.24 -0.88
CA LEU A 36 -1.09 8.42 -1.09
C LEU A 36 0.06 8.83 -0.17
N ILE A 37 0.29 10.13 0.02
CA ILE A 37 1.32 10.64 0.93
C ILE A 37 1.01 10.25 2.38
N LEU A 38 -0.21 10.50 2.86
CA LEU A 38 -0.60 10.18 4.22
C LEU A 38 -0.62 8.66 4.46
N SER A 39 -1.10 7.88 3.48
CA SER A 39 -1.12 6.42 3.58
C SER A 39 0.29 5.85 3.60
N SER A 40 1.19 6.30 2.72
CA SER A 40 2.58 5.82 2.70
C SER A 40 3.32 6.21 3.98
N PHE A 41 3.25 7.46 4.42
CA PHE A 41 3.93 7.91 5.63
C PHE A 41 3.36 7.24 6.90
N GLY A 42 2.03 7.24 7.04
CA GLY A 42 1.36 6.64 8.19
C GLY A 42 1.61 5.13 8.30
N SER A 43 1.45 4.40 7.19
CA SER A 43 1.70 2.96 7.19
C SER A 43 3.19 2.63 7.36
N PHE A 44 4.12 3.45 6.86
CA PHE A 44 5.54 3.23 7.10
C PHE A 44 5.90 3.34 8.60
N CYS A 45 5.41 4.40 9.26
CA CYS A 45 5.57 4.57 10.71
C CYS A 45 4.97 3.39 11.49
N LEU A 46 3.77 2.94 11.10
CA LEU A 46 3.10 1.80 11.73
C LEU A 46 3.81 0.47 11.46
N ALA A 47 4.45 0.29 10.30
CA ALA A 47 5.25 -0.89 10.01
C ALA A 47 6.46 -0.97 10.96
N ILE A 48 7.19 0.13 11.16
CA ILE A 48 8.31 0.19 12.12
C ILE A 48 7.83 -0.13 13.53
N TYR A 49 6.71 0.46 13.93
CA TYR A 49 6.11 0.18 15.24
C TYR A 49 5.70 -1.29 15.39
N ALA A 50 5.07 -1.89 14.38
CA ALA A 50 4.66 -3.29 14.38
C ALA A 50 5.87 -4.24 14.51
N VAL A 51 6.98 -3.95 13.83
CA VAL A 51 8.23 -4.70 13.97
C VAL A 51 8.74 -4.66 15.41
N SER A 52 8.67 -3.51 16.08
CA SER A 52 9.07 -3.38 17.49
C SER A 52 8.22 -4.22 18.45
N LEU A 53 6.97 -4.54 18.07
CA LEU A 53 6.06 -5.40 18.82
C LEU A 53 6.15 -6.88 18.42
N GLY A 54 6.88 -7.23 17.37
CA GLY A 54 6.90 -8.58 16.80
C GLY A 54 5.58 -9.01 16.14
N ASP A 55 4.71 -8.06 15.77
CA ASP A 55 3.41 -8.36 15.15
C ASP A 55 3.57 -8.56 13.63
N ALA A 56 3.63 -9.82 13.21
CA ALA A 56 3.79 -10.17 11.81
C ALA A 56 2.62 -9.72 10.93
N VAL A 57 1.37 -9.83 11.41
CA VAL A 57 0.18 -9.46 10.62
C VAL A 57 0.18 -7.96 10.35
N PHE A 58 0.37 -7.17 11.40
CA PHE A 58 0.38 -5.72 11.29
C PHE A 58 1.60 -5.20 10.53
N THR A 59 2.76 -5.87 10.67
CA THR A 59 3.97 -5.56 9.89
C THR A 59 3.74 -5.77 8.39
N ILE A 60 3.26 -6.94 7.98
CA ILE A 60 3.03 -7.25 6.56
C ILE A 60 2.00 -6.29 5.98
N LEU A 61 0.90 -6.06 6.70
CA LEU A 61 -0.17 -5.18 6.26
C LEU A 61 0.32 -3.77 5.96
N ASN A 62 1.05 -3.18 6.90
CA ASN A 62 1.54 -1.81 6.76
C ASN A 62 2.67 -1.70 5.74
N THR A 63 3.53 -2.72 5.63
CA THR A 63 4.56 -2.77 4.59
C THR A 63 3.95 -2.82 3.19
N LEU A 64 2.93 -3.66 2.99
CA LEU A 64 2.21 -3.76 1.72
C LEU A 64 1.49 -2.45 1.38
N THR A 65 0.85 -1.83 2.37
CA THR A 65 0.18 -0.53 2.21
C THR A 65 1.18 0.56 1.83
N THR A 66 2.35 0.59 2.48
CA THR A 66 3.44 1.52 2.17
C THR A 66 3.89 1.32 0.72
N ALA A 67 4.19 0.08 0.33
CA ALA A 67 4.64 -0.25 -1.02
C ALA A 67 3.59 0.11 -2.08
N GLY A 68 2.33 -0.28 -1.87
CA GLY A 68 1.24 0.02 -2.80
C GLY A 68 1.00 1.52 -2.96
N ALA A 69 1.03 2.27 -1.85
CA ALA A 69 0.91 3.73 -1.87
C ALA A 69 2.08 4.40 -2.60
N LEU A 70 3.32 3.94 -2.38
CA LEU A 70 4.51 4.47 -3.05
C LEU A 70 4.50 4.18 -4.56
N ILE A 71 4.12 2.96 -4.97
CA ILE A 71 3.95 2.61 -6.40
C ILE A 71 2.93 3.56 -7.04
N ASN A 72 1.77 3.73 -6.41
CA ASN A 72 0.72 4.60 -6.93
C ASN A 72 1.17 6.07 -6.95
N MET A 73 1.93 6.51 -5.94
CA MET A 73 2.47 7.87 -5.87
C MET A 73 3.49 8.13 -6.99
N TYR A 74 4.33 7.15 -7.30
CA TYR A 74 5.28 7.24 -8.41
C TYR A 74 4.56 7.50 -9.74
N PHE A 75 3.52 6.72 -10.06
CA PHE A 75 2.73 6.92 -11.29
C PHE A 75 1.80 8.14 -11.26
N ALA A 76 1.46 8.66 -10.07
CA ALA A 76 0.75 9.93 -9.94
C ALA A 76 1.65 11.14 -10.22
N LEU A 77 2.94 11.05 -9.90
CA LEU A 77 3.93 12.12 -10.12
C LEU A 77 4.59 12.03 -11.50
N PHE A 78 4.80 10.82 -11.99
CA PHE A 78 5.49 10.52 -13.25
C PHE A 78 4.63 9.60 -14.14
N PRO A 79 3.50 10.11 -14.67
CA PRO A 79 2.68 9.32 -15.58
C PRO A 79 3.47 8.97 -16.86
N ARG A 80 3.35 7.73 -17.32
CA ARG A 80 3.95 7.28 -18.59
C ARG A 80 3.26 7.98 -19.75
N PRO A 81 4.01 8.42 -20.78
CA PRO A 81 3.42 8.91 -22.01
C PRO A 81 2.52 7.84 -22.63
N GLN A 82 1.28 8.19 -22.99
CA GLN A 82 0.43 7.31 -23.79
C GLN A 82 0.90 7.47 -25.25
N THR A 83 1.66 6.48 -25.74
CA THR A 83 2.03 6.35 -27.16
C THR A 83 0.86 5.87 -27.99
#